data_AF-A0A9J8DFG2-F1
#
_entry.id   AF-A0A9J8DFG2-F1
#
_cell.length_a   1.000
_cell.length_b   1.000
_cell.length_c   1.000
_cell.angle_alpha   90.00
_cell.angle_beta   90.00
_cell.angle_gamma   90.00
#
_symmetry.space_group_name_H-M   'P 1'
#
loop_
_entity.id
_entity.type
_entity.pdbx_description
1 polymer ?
#
loop_
_entity_poly.entity_id
_entity_poly.type
_entity_poly.pdbx_seq_one_letter_code
_entity_poly.pdbx_strand_id
1 'polypeptide(L)'
;MAAAYLTHHQKVLRLYKKSLRHIESWCIFRDKYRFYACLLRARFDENKHEKDMMKATMMLKAGEEEFWANQHPQPYLFPDSPGGTSYERYECYKAPEWCLDHWHPSEKAMYPDYFAKREQWKKLRVQSWDREHMPSNDATYPLLCSEALGWMESVKRTSFREKASAFPWHRPGLWTTVKLNS
;
A
#
# COMPACT_ATOMS: atom_id res chain seq x y z
N MET A 1 -0.37 -6.52 -14.56
CA MET A 1 0.80 -6.19 -15.41
C MET A 1 1.14 -4.73 -15.24
N ALA A 2 2.37 -4.39 -14.89
CA ALA A 2 2.82 -3.00 -14.85
C ALA A 2 2.81 -2.43 -16.28
N ALA A 3 2.25 -1.24 -16.47
CA ALA A 3 2.23 -0.60 -17.78
C ALA A 3 3.62 -0.01 -18.11
N ALA A 4 4.07 -0.18 -19.36
CA ALA A 4 5.36 0.34 -19.82
C ALA A 4 5.43 1.89 -19.83
N TYR A 5 4.28 2.55 -19.94
CA TYR A 5 4.19 4.01 -19.96
C TYR A 5 3.00 4.51 -19.12
N LEU A 6 3.07 5.77 -18.69
CA LEU A 6 2.00 6.44 -17.97
C LEU A 6 0.99 7.03 -18.94
N THR A 7 -0.29 6.76 -18.70
CA THR A 7 -1.37 7.39 -19.45
C THR A 7 -1.47 8.87 -19.13
N HIS A 8 -2.02 9.67 -20.06
CA HIS A 8 -2.22 11.11 -19.85
C HIS A 8 -2.97 11.40 -18.53
N HIS A 9 -4.05 10.67 -18.28
CA HIS A 9 -4.83 10.77 -17.04
C HIS A 9 -3.97 10.52 -15.78
N GLN A 10 -3.11 9.49 -15.80
CA GLN A 10 -2.20 9.22 -14.67
C GLN A 10 -1.19 10.34 -14.46
N LYS A 11 -0.68 10.98 -15.52
CA LYS A 11 0.23 12.13 -15.43
C LYS A 11 -0.47 13.32 -14.78
N VAL A 12 -1.68 13.66 -15.21
CA VAL A 12 -2.51 14.73 -14.61
C VAL A 12 -2.75 14.47 -13.11
N LEU A 13 -3.14 13.25 -12.74
CA LEU A 13 -3.38 12.90 -11.34
C LEU A 13 -2.12 13.00 -10.48
N ARG A 14 -0.96 12.61 -11.03
CA ARG A 14 0.33 12.74 -10.34
C ARG A 14 0.71 14.21 -10.15
N LEU A 15 0.53 15.05 -11.18
CA LEU A 15 0.75 16.50 -11.09
C LEU A 15 -0.15 17.11 -10.00
N TYR A 16 -1.46 16.84 -10.04
CA TYR A 16 -2.42 17.31 -9.04
C TYR A 16 -2.03 16.91 -7.61
N LYS A 17 -1.66 15.64 -7.40
CA LYS A 17 -1.22 15.15 -6.08
C LYS A 17 0.05 15.86 -5.62
N LYS A 18 1.03 16.06 -6.51
CA LYS A 18 2.27 16.80 -6.21
C LYS A 18 1.95 18.24 -5.84
N SER A 19 1.19 18.96 -6.66
CA SER A 19 0.81 20.35 -6.41
C SER A 19 0.15 20.53 -5.04
N LEU A 20 -0.78 19.65 -4.66
CA LEU A 20 -1.40 19.71 -3.33
C LEU A 20 -0.40 19.52 -2.17
N ARG A 21 0.56 18.60 -2.29
CA ARG A 21 1.59 18.39 -1.24
C ARG A 21 2.55 19.56 -1.11
N HIS A 22 2.86 20.22 -2.22
CA HIS A 22 3.68 21.44 -2.18
C HIS A 22 2.91 22.64 -1.63
N ILE A 23 1.61 22.80 -1.94
CA ILE A 23 0.76 23.81 -1.27
C ILE A 23 0.70 23.55 0.23
N GLU A 24 0.59 22.29 0.67
CA GLU A 24 0.65 21.91 2.09
C GLU A 24 2.00 22.26 2.74
N SER A 25 3.09 22.22 1.96
CA SER A 25 4.42 22.61 2.45
C SER A 25 4.58 24.12 2.59
N TRP A 26 3.97 24.91 1.69
CA TRP A 26 3.94 26.38 1.79
C TRP A 26 2.96 26.89 2.86
N CYS A 27 1.78 26.28 2.95
CA CYS A 27 0.70 26.67 3.86
C CYS A 27 0.69 25.78 5.10
N ILE A 28 1.44 26.18 6.12
CA ILE A 28 1.55 25.43 7.39
C ILE A 28 0.18 25.26 8.07
N PHE A 29 -0.67 26.29 8.02
CA PHE A 29 -1.99 26.27 8.67
C PHE A 29 -3.07 25.59 7.81
N ARG A 30 -3.89 24.76 8.45
CA ARG A 30 -4.84 23.86 7.78
C ARG A 30 -6.01 24.58 7.10
N ASP A 31 -6.46 25.68 7.69
CA ASP A 31 -7.49 26.59 7.18
C ASP A 31 -7.06 27.22 5.85
N LYS A 32 -5.87 27.84 5.81
CA LYS A 32 -5.30 28.44 4.60
C LYS A 32 -5.05 27.39 3.53
N TYR A 33 -4.46 26.26 3.91
CA TYR A 33 -4.26 25.14 3.00
C TYR A 33 -5.56 24.72 2.33
N ARG A 34 -6.66 24.57 3.10
CA ARG A 34 -7.94 24.10 2.56
C ARG A 34 -8.51 25.07 1.53
N PHE A 35 -8.39 26.37 1.77
CA PHE A 35 -8.79 27.39 0.82
C PHE A 35 -8.04 27.27 -0.52
N TYR A 36 -6.70 27.25 -0.48
CA TYR A 36 -5.88 27.12 -1.70
C TYR A 36 -6.05 25.77 -2.40
N ALA A 37 -6.24 24.69 -1.66
CA ALA A 37 -6.53 23.37 -2.24
C ALA A 37 -7.85 23.36 -3.03
N CYS A 38 -8.88 24.05 -2.54
CA CYS A 38 -10.14 24.21 -3.27
C CYS A 38 -9.98 25.05 -4.54
N LEU A 39 -9.22 26.15 -4.46
CA LEU A 39 -8.90 26.97 -5.65
C LEU A 39 -8.12 26.18 -6.70
N LEU A 40 -7.11 25.42 -6.28
CA LEU A 40 -6.37 24.54 -7.19
C LEU A 40 -7.33 23.53 -7.84
N ARG A 41 -8.21 22.91 -7.06
CA ARG A 41 -9.17 21.94 -7.60
C ARG A 41 -10.13 22.56 -8.61
N ALA A 42 -10.62 23.78 -8.37
CA ALA A 42 -11.44 24.51 -9.32
C ALA A 42 -10.72 24.71 -10.67
N ARG A 43 -9.45 25.13 -10.66
CA ARG A 43 -8.63 25.29 -11.89
C ARG A 43 -8.50 23.98 -12.68
N PHE A 44 -8.35 22.84 -12.01
CA PHE A 44 -8.29 21.54 -12.66
C PHE A 44 -9.65 21.10 -13.20
N ASP A 45 -10.74 21.37 -12.47
CA ASP A 45 -12.09 21.00 -12.86
C ASP A 45 -12.60 21.84 -14.06
N GLU A 46 -12.19 23.11 -14.18
CA GLU A 46 -12.45 23.96 -15.36
C GLU A 46 -11.97 23.33 -16.67
N ASN A 47 -10.81 22.67 -16.64
CA ASN A 47 -10.16 22.10 -17.83
C ASN A 47 -10.42 20.59 -18.00
N LYS A 48 -11.35 20.02 -17.22
CA LYS A 48 -11.62 18.57 -17.17
C LYS A 48 -12.29 18.03 -18.44
N HIS A 49 -13.10 18.84 -19.10
CA HIS A 49 -13.96 18.43 -20.23
C HIS A 49 -13.33 18.69 -21.61
N GLU A 50 -12.03 18.99 -21.65
CA GLU A 50 -11.28 19.25 -22.87
C GLU A 50 -11.10 17.95 -23.69
N LYS A 51 -11.63 17.95 -24.92
CA LYS A 51 -11.64 16.77 -25.81
C LYS A 51 -10.38 16.66 -26.67
N ASP A 52 -9.70 17.78 -26.93
CA ASP A 52 -8.49 17.81 -27.74
C ASP A 52 -7.27 17.37 -26.92
N MET A 53 -6.67 16.24 -27.32
CA MET A 53 -5.50 15.67 -26.67
C MET A 53 -4.22 16.48 -26.88
N MET A 54 -4.09 17.22 -27.98
CA MET A 54 -2.93 18.08 -28.20
C MET A 54 -2.97 19.27 -27.25
N LYS A 55 -4.12 19.95 -27.17
CA LYS A 55 -4.34 21.02 -26.18
C LYS A 55 -4.13 20.51 -24.76
N ALA A 56 -4.66 19.33 -24.42
CA ALA A 56 -4.51 18.75 -23.08
C ALA A 56 -3.04 18.50 -22.70
N THR A 57 -2.22 17.99 -23.64
CA THR A 57 -0.79 17.77 -23.39
C THR A 57 -0.01 19.09 -23.28
N MET A 58 -0.37 20.12 -24.05
CA MET A 58 0.22 21.46 -23.89
C MET A 58 -0.14 22.09 -22.54
N MET A 59 -1.40 21.97 -22.10
CA MET A 59 -1.82 22.46 -20.78
C MET A 59 -1.11 21.71 -19.64
N LEU A 60 -0.91 20.41 -19.79
CA LEU A 60 -0.15 19.62 -18.83
C LEU A 60 1.30 20.11 -18.75
N LYS A 61 1.96 20.35 -19.89
CA LYS A 61 3.32 20.88 -19.94
C LYS A 61 3.43 22.25 -19.28
N ALA A 62 2.50 23.16 -19.59
CA ALA A 62 2.44 24.48 -18.94
C ALA A 62 2.21 24.37 -17.42
N GLY A 63 1.37 23.44 -16.98
CA GLY A 63 1.13 23.18 -15.55
C GLY A 63 2.36 22.57 -14.85
N GLU A 64 3.16 21.75 -15.53
CA GLU A 64 4.43 21.24 -15.02
C GLU A 64 5.49 22.35 -14.89
N GLU A 65 5.54 23.28 -15.85
CA GLU A 65 6.42 24.45 -15.81
C GLU A 65 6.04 25.42 -14.66
N GLU A 66 4.73 25.71 -14.49
CA GLU A 66 4.22 26.50 -13.36
C GLU A 66 4.54 25.84 -12.02
N PHE A 67 4.36 24.51 -11.93
CA PHE A 67 4.69 23.75 -10.72
C PHE A 67 6.19 23.79 -10.41
N TRP A 68 7.05 23.65 -11.43
CA TRP A 68 8.50 23.69 -11.26
C TRP A 68 8.99 25.04 -10.74
N ALA A 69 8.44 26.14 -11.24
CA ALA A 69 8.79 27.49 -10.79
C ALA A 69 8.37 27.77 -9.33
N ASN A 70 7.26 27.18 -8.88
CA ASN A 70 6.66 27.46 -7.57
C ASN A 70 6.88 26.36 -6.52
N GLN A 71 7.77 25.39 -6.80
CA GLN A 71 8.01 24.29 -5.88
C GLN A 71 8.66 24.78 -4.58
N HIS A 72 8.15 24.29 -3.44
CA HIS A 72 8.81 24.52 -2.15
C HIS A 72 10.22 23.89 -2.15
N PRO A 73 11.28 24.61 -1.73
CA PRO A 73 12.66 24.09 -1.73
C PRO A 73 12.84 22.81 -0.91
N GLN A 74 12.12 22.68 0.20
CA GLN A 74 12.16 21.51 1.08
C GLN A 74 10.73 21.01 1.35
N PRO A 75 10.13 20.21 0.47
CA PRO A 75 8.76 19.75 0.64
C PRO A 75 8.62 18.86 1.89
N TYR A 76 7.42 18.82 2.45
CA TYR A 76 7.10 17.89 3.53
C TYR A 76 7.07 16.45 2.99
N LEU A 77 7.96 15.62 3.51
CA LEU A 77 8.03 14.18 3.25
C LEU A 77 7.59 13.42 4.50
N PHE A 78 6.83 12.35 4.30
CA PHE A 78 6.44 11.49 5.42
C PHE A 78 7.67 10.75 5.95
N PRO A 79 7.78 10.51 7.27
CA PRO A 79 8.98 9.93 7.88
C PRO A 79 9.43 8.62 7.22
N ASP A 80 8.49 7.70 6.95
CA ASP A 80 8.78 6.38 6.37
C ASP A 80 8.78 6.37 4.83
N SER A 81 8.44 7.49 4.20
CA SER A 81 8.50 7.60 2.74
C SER A 81 9.94 7.79 2.26
N PRO A 82 10.28 7.43 1.02
CA PRO A 82 11.61 7.67 0.47
C PRO A 82 12.02 9.15 0.60
N GLY A 83 13.21 9.40 1.17
CA GLY A 83 13.70 10.74 1.48
C GLY A 83 13.15 11.35 2.79
N GLY A 84 12.30 10.62 3.51
CA GLY A 84 11.87 10.96 4.87
C GLY A 84 12.94 10.70 5.92
N THR A 85 12.72 11.20 7.13
CA THR A 85 13.70 11.15 8.23
C THR A 85 13.85 9.77 8.89
N SER A 86 12.88 8.87 8.74
CA SER A 86 12.93 7.49 9.25
C SER A 86 12.94 6.44 8.15
N TYR A 87 13.18 6.85 6.89
CA TYR A 87 13.27 5.94 5.76
C TYR A 87 14.36 4.88 6.01
N GLU A 88 14.00 3.60 5.85
CA GLU A 88 14.88 2.43 6.06
C GLU A 88 15.54 2.33 7.46
N ARG A 89 15.11 3.14 8.44
CA ARG A 89 15.67 3.13 9.80
C ARG A 89 15.65 1.76 10.46
N TYR A 90 14.61 0.96 10.18
CA TYR A 90 14.41 -0.36 10.77
C TYR A 90 14.79 -1.51 9.83
N GLU A 91 15.37 -1.22 8.66
CA GLU A 91 15.74 -2.26 7.70
C GLU A 91 16.84 -3.19 8.24
N CYS A 92 17.74 -2.66 9.07
CA CYS A 92 18.80 -3.43 9.72
C CYS A 92 18.29 -4.55 10.66
N TYR A 93 17.05 -4.44 11.17
CA TYR A 93 16.45 -5.46 12.04
C TYR A 93 15.64 -6.51 11.26
N LYS A 94 15.43 -6.30 9.96
CA LYS A 94 14.66 -7.22 9.11
C LYS A 94 15.58 -8.29 8.53
N ALA A 95 16.14 -9.12 9.42
CA ALA A 95 16.90 -10.29 8.99
C ALA A 95 15.98 -11.22 8.16
N PRO A 96 16.45 -11.74 7.02
CA PRO A 96 15.61 -12.61 6.20
C PRO A 96 15.40 -13.95 6.90
N GLU A 97 14.20 -14.51 6.72
CA GLU A 97 13.73 -15.69 7.45
C GLU A 97 14.70 -16.89 7.37
N TRP A 98 15.37 -17.07 6.22
CA TRP A 98 16.29 -18.19 5.99
C TRP A 98 17.51 -18.18 6.91
N CYS A 99 17.89 -17.03 7.49
CA CYS A 99 19.00 -16.97 8.45
C CYS A 99 18.77 -17.86 9.68
N LEU A 100 17.51 -18.09 10.07
CA LEU A 100 17.14 -18.95 11.20
C LEU A 100 17.46 -20.43 10.96
N ASP A 101 17.66 -20.85 9.71
CA ASP A 101 18.05 -22.24 9.41
C ASP A 101 19.49 -22.54 9.85
N HIS A 102 20.34 -21.52 9.97
CA HIS A 102 21.75 -21.64 10.37
C HIS A 102 21.98 -21.65 11.89
N TRP A 103 20.95 -21.48 12.73
CA TRP A 103 21.09 -21.50 14.19
C TRP A 103 21.57 -22.86 14.72
N HIS A 104 22.34 -22.85 15.80
CA HIS A 104 22.82 -24.09 16.43
C HIS A 104 21.65 -24.87 17.04
N PRO A 105 21.63 -26.22 17.01
CA PRO A 105 20.51 -26.99 17.56
C PRO A 105 20.13 -26.66 19.01
N SER A 106 21.09 -26.28 19.85
CA SER A 106 20.81 -25.85 21.23
C SER A 106 19.98 -24.56 21.30
N GLU A 107 20.19 -23.62 20.38
CA GLU A 107 19.45 -22.36 20.30
C GLU A 107 18.04 -22.61 19.76
N LYS A 108 17.91 -23.54 18.80
CA LYS A 108 16.60 -23.96 18.28
C LYS A 108 15.77 -24.70 19.33
N ALA A 109 16.42 -25.50 20.18
CA ALA A 109 15.76 -26.21 21.28
C ALA A 109 15.12 -25.28 22.31
N MET A 110 15.53 -24.01 22.37
CA MET A 110 14.89 -22.99 23.20
C MET A 110 13.47 -22.64 22.74
N TYR A 111 13.16 -22.84 21.46
CA TYR A 111 11.87 -22.50 20.85
C TYR A 111 11.23 -23.67 20.09
N PRO A 112 10.90 -24.79 20.76
CA PRO A 112 10.48 -26.03 20.10
C PRO A 112 9.19 -25.85 19.29
N ASP A 113 8.20 -25.13 19.82
CA ASP A 113 6.91 -24.92 19.17
C ASP A 113 7.00 -24.06 17.89
N TYR A 114 7.91 -23.08 17.89
CA TYR A 114 8.11 -22.19 16.75
C TYR A 114 8.76 -22.95 15.59
N PHE A 115 9.86 -23.67 15.86
CA PHE A 115 10.55 -24.45 14.84
C PHE A 115 9.70 -25.62 14.32
N ALA A 116 8.88 -26.27 15.17
CA ALA A 116 7.94 -27.30 14.73
C ALA A 116 6.91 -26.76 13.71
N LYS A 117 6.36 -25.57 13.96
CA LYS A 117 5.44 -24.89 13.02
C LYS A 117 6.16 -24.49 11.73
N ARG A 118 7.37 -23.95 11.84
CA ARG A 118 8.18 -23.54 10.68
C ARG A 118 8.45 -24.70 9.71
N GLU A 119 8.72 -25.89 10.22
CA GLU A 119 8.92 -27.08 9.38
C GLU A 119 7.65 -27.45 8.59
N GLN A 120 6.45 -27.23 9.16
CA GLN A 120 5.20 -27.39 8.41
C GLN A 120 5.12 -26.39 7.24
N TRP A 121 5.49 -25.12 7.46
CA TRP A 121 5.52 -24.10 6.40
C TRP A 121 6.55 -24.41 5.31
N LYS A 122 7.72 -24.93 5.68
CA LYS A 122 8.75 -25.33 4.71
C LYS A 122 8.27 -26.49 3.83
N LYS A 123 7.60 -27.50 4.42
CA LYS A 123 6.97 -28.60 3.66
C LYS A 123 5.93 -28.08 2.68
N LEU A 124 5.06 -27.16 3.11
CA LEU A 124 4.06 -26.55 2.24
C LEU A 124 4.70 -25.80 1.07
N ARG A 125 5.79 -25.06 1.31
CA ARG A 125 6.53 -24.33 0.27
C ARG A 125 7.13 -25.28 -0.78
N VAL A 126 7.72 -26.39 -0.36
CA VAL A 126 8.30 -27.39 -1.29
C VAL A 126 7.19 -28.03 -2.15
N GLN A 127 6.04 -28.36 -1.55
CA GLN A 127 4.90 -28.93 -2.27
C GLN A 127 4.25 -27.95 -3.27
N SER A 128 4.25 -26.64 -2.98
CA SER A 128 3.67 -25.63 -3.88
C SER A 128 4.61 -25.21 -5.00
N TRP A 129 5.93 -25.31 -4.80
CA TRP A 129 6.96 -24.85 -5.73
C TRP A 129 6.78 -25.42 -7.15
N ASP A 130 6.70 -26.75 -7.28
CA ASP A 130 6.59 -27.39 -8.59
C ASP A 130 5.29 -27.02 -9.30
N ARG A 131 4.20 -26.80 -8.54
CA ARG A 131 2.90 -26.39 -9.10
C ARG A 131 2.90 -24.95 -9.62
N GLU A 132 3.63 -24.04 -8.96
CA GLU A 132 3.76 -22.64 -9.36
C GLU A 132 4.72 -22.47 -10.55
N HIS A 133 5.76 -23.30 -10.62
CA HIS A 133 6.78 -23.25 -11.67
C HIS A 133 6.53 -24.16 -12.86
N MET A 134 5.53 -25.04 -12.81
CA MET A 134 5.10 -25.78 -13.99
C MET A 134 4.64 -24.78 -15.06
N PRO A 135 5.28 -24.79 -16.26
CA PRO A 135 4.85 -23.94 -17.36
C PRO A 135 3.48 -24.44 -17.78
N SER A 136 2.50 -23.60 -17.53
CA SER A 136 1.16 -23.81 -17.98
C SER A 136 1.04 -23.55 -19.47
N ASN A 137 0.75 -24.59 -20.23
CA ASN A 137 0.51 -24.47 -21.67
C ASN A 137 -0.84 -23.83 -22.03
N ASP A 138 -1.66 -23.46 -21.05
CA ASP A 138 -3.01 -22.92 -21.30
C ASP A 138 -3.07 -21.41 -21.07
N ALA A 139 -3.67 -20.69 -22.01
CA ALA A 139 -3.73 -19.22 -22.06
C ALA A 139 -4.71 -18.59 -21.04
N THR A 140 -4.70 -19.01 -19.77
CA THR A 140 -5.71 -18.65 -18.75
C THR A 140 -5.09 -18.17 -17.42
N TYR A 141 -4.13 -17.24 -17.49
CA TYR A 141 -3.37 -16.74 -16.33
C TYR A 141 -3.71 -15.36 -15.74
N PRO A 142 -4.93 -14.79 -15.91
CA PRO A 142 -5.35 -13.71 -15.01
C PRO A 142 -6.15 -14.17 -13.78
N LEU A 143 -6.85 -15.33 -13.84
CA LEU A 143 -7.87 -15.68 -12.84
C LEU A 143 -7.35 -16.53 -11.66
N LEU A 144 -6.34 -17.38 -11.89
CA LEU A 144 -5.77 -18.25 -10.86
C LEU A 144 -4.92 -17.51 -9.81
N CYS A 145 -4.33 -16.35 -10.14
CA CYS A 145 -3.58 -15.55 -9.18
C CYS A 145 -4.51 -14.88 -8.15
N SER A 146 -5.69 -14.41 -8.58
CA SER A 146 -6.72 -13.88 -7.67
C SER A 146 -7.32 -14.95 -6.75
N GLU A 147 -7.53 -16.18 -7.25
CA GLU A 147 -8.04 -17.28 -6.44
C GLU A 147 -6.97 -17.84 -5.49
N ALA A 148 -5.70 -17.91 -5.88
CA ALA A 148 -4.59 -18.31 -5.00
C ALA A 148 -4.36 -17.29 -3.87
N LEU A 149 -4.44 -15.98 -4.18
CA LEU A 149 -4.43 -14.93 -3.16
C LEU A 149 -5.66 -15.03 -2.24
N GLY A 150 -6.83 -15.36 -2.77
CA GLY A 150 -8.05 -15.62 -2.00
C GLY A 150 -7.93 -16.84 -1.07
N TRP A 151 -7.28 -17.91 -1.52
CA TRP A 151 -7.02 -19.10 -0.69
C TRP A 151 -5.99 -18.80 0.41
N MET A 152 -4.91 -18.08 0.09
CA MET A 152 -3.93 -17.62 1.08
C MET A 152 -4.53 -16.64 2.11
N GLU A 153 -5.41 -15.72 1.68
CA GLU A 153 -6.15 -14.84 2.59
C GLU A 153 -7.18 -15.62 3.43
N SER A 154 -7.84 -16.63 2.87
CA SER A 154 -8.78 -17.50 3.60
C SER A 154 -8.05 -18.32 4.67
N VAL A 155 -6.89 -18.90 4.36
CA VAL A 155 -6.02 -19.62 5.31
C VAL A 155 -5.49 -18.70 6.41
N LYS A 156 -5.15 -17.44 6.08
CA LYS A 156 -4.80 -16.42 7.10
C LYS A 156 -6.00 -16.05 7.98
N ARG A 157 -7.21 -16.00 7.41
CA ARG A 157 -8.46 -15.62 8.10
C ARG A 157 -8.99 -16.73 9.02
N THR A 158 -8.86 -18.00 8.63
CA THR A 158 -9.20 -19.15 9.49
C THR A 158 -8.24 -19.27 10.68
N SER A 159 -6.94 -19.06 10.47
CA SER A 159 -5.94 -19.04 11.55
C SER A 159 -6.14 -17.90 12.55
N PHE A 160 -6.66 -16.74 12.11
CA PHE A 160 -6.98 -15.62 12.98
C PHE A 160 -8.29 -15.85 13.77
N ARG A 161 -9.30 -16.48 13.15
CA ARG A 161 -10.60 -16.76 13.78
C ARG A 161 -10.50 -17.83 14.88
N GLU A 162 -9.64 -18.82 14.73
CA GLU A 162 -9.38 -19.84 15.76
C GLU A 162 -8.56 -19.31 16.95
N LYS A 163 -7.78 -18.23 16.78
CA LYS A 163 -7.05 -17.59 17.88
C LYS A 163 -7.88 -16.55 18.64
N ALA A 164 -8.89 -15.95 18.00
CA ALA A 164 -9.77 -14.97 18.65
C ALA A 164 -10.74 -15.59 19.67
N SER A 165 -11.07 -16.88 19.55
CA SER A 165 -11.92 -17.61 20.51
C SER A 165 -11.17 -18.05 21.79
N ALA A 166 -9.85 -17.85 21.87
CA ALA A 166 -9.01 -18.30 22.98
C ALA A 166 -8.56 -17.19 23.94
N PHE A 167 -9.06 -15.95 23.81
CA PHE A 167 -8.75 -14.85 24.73
C PHE A 167 -9.88 -14.62 25.76
N PRO A 168 -9.65 -14.88 27.06
CA PRO A 168 -10.69 -14.82 28.10
C PRO A 168 -10.91 -13.39 28.66
N TRP A 169 -10.97 -12.37 27.81
CA TRP A 169 -11.22 -10.99 28.24
C TRP A 169 -12.09 -10.22 27.25
N HIS A 170 -13.38 -10.50 27.24
CA HIS A 170 -14.39 -9.50 26.88
C HIS A 170 -15.69 -9.78 27.64
N ARG A 171 -15.94 -8.99 28.71
CA ARG A 171 -17.28 -8.82 29.27
C ARG A 171 -18.14 -8.06 28.27
N PRO A 172 -19.30 -8.55 27.83
CA PRO A 172 -20.22 -7.76 27.03
C PRO A 172 -21.10 -6.95 27.97
N GLY A 173 -20.88 -5.63 28.02
CA GLY A 173 -21.68 -4.70 28.80
C GLY A 173 -21.81 -3.36 28.10
N LEU A 174 -23.07 -3.01 27.78
CA LEU A 174 -23.61 -1.68 27.53
C LEU A 174 -23.02 -0.87 26.38
N TRP A 175 -23.63 -0.99 25.19
CA TRP A 175 -23.90 0.18 24.35
C TRP A 175 -25.36 0.18 23.92
N THR A 176 -26.03 1.21 24.39
CA THR A 176 -27.40 1.65 24.11
C THR A 176 -27.72 1.65 22.61
N THR A 177 -28.82 0.99 22.23
CA THR A 177 -29.51 1.27 20.97
C THR A 177 -30.82 1.98 21.30
N VAL A 178 -30.81 3.31 21.18
CA VAL A 178 -32.04 4.07 20.98
C VAL A 178 -32.51 3.74 19.57
N LYS A 179 -33.52 2.88 19.44
CA LYS A 179 -34.27 2.69 18.20
C LYS A 179 -35.32 3.79 18.12
N LEU A 180 -35.09 4.78 17.26
CA LEU A 180 -36.16 5.54 16.64
C LEU A 180 -36.67 4.70 15.46
N ASN A 181 -37.93 4.26 15.55
CA ASN A 181 -38.90 4.21 14.45
C ASN A 181 -40.16 3.43 14.88
N SER A 182 -41.16 4.18 15.36
CA SER A 182 -42.58 4.10 14.97
C SER A 182 -43.26 5.39 15.41
#